data_AF-A0AAV9I9D8-F1
#
_entry.id   AF-A0AAV9I9D8-F1
#
_cell.length_a   1.000
_cell.length_b   1.000
_cell.length_c   1.000
_cell.angle_alpha   90.00
_cell.angle_beta   90.00
_cell.angle_gamma   90.00
#
_symmetry.space_group_name_H-M   'P 1'
#
loop_
_entity.id
_entity.type
_entity.pdbx_description
1 polymer ?
#
loop_
_entity_poly.entity_id
_entity_poly.type
_entity_poly.pdbx_seq_one_letter_code
_entity_poly.pdbx_strand_id
1 'polypeptide(L)'
;MSSAGENLWTSCVSTLGTYQGNRSRYNALGVLEERKRCTLKSQLCSPVTIDTKGTTLNGVETTLSEEPFQIEEKRVVYEDEIEALGYVYFEQGAAVSGGPLQTHIMGDPVRFKVEHTIRVLNNSLFLCGARVIVGYDSEGQLHEVDVVRYIPGDSDDLANSRAPASKKLSLLSDILVEAVGYQESFAAFCATPKLQSGRWIGEGAAIFPEKKGTYAVKSSCKFVADVSGFAIVMSEKSETQGEITFGLHLGKKDSEHAIGFQSAQGRTHEVRMLLLGGGICLLCPTRIPEKESFFIEVSWLTDQFHRKRLIRYYDESGRWSHSSFTNETKQPPKQKKLTFTSI
;
A
#
# COMPACT_ATOMS: atom_id res chain seq x y z
N MET A 1 -15.20 15.50 8.80
CA MET A 1 -16.30 14.52 8.82
C MET A 1 -16.94 14.54 7.44
N SER A 2 -16.59 13.58 6.59
CA SER A 2 -17.21 13.47 5.26
C SER A 2 -18.69 13.11 5.45
N SER A 3 -19.53 13.73 4.64
CA SER A 3 -20.97 13.48 4.59
C SER A 3 -21.24 12.00 4.35
N ALA A 4 -22.23 11.47 5.06
CA ALA A 4 -22.76 10.14 4.84
C ALA A 4 -23.05 9.93 3.33
N GLY A 5 -22.38 8.95 2.73
CA GLY A 5 -22.73 8.41 1.42
C GLY A 5 -21.90 8.89 0.23
N GLU A 6 -20.60 9.15 0.37
CA GLU A 6 -19.75 9.02 -0.83
C GLU A 6 -19.88 7.58 -1.34
N ASN A 7 -20.51 7.42 -2.51
CA ASN A 7 -20.68 6.12 -3.16
C ASN A 7 -19.29 5.55 -3.47
N LEU A 8 -19.02 4.31 -3.07
CA LEU A 8 -17.78 3.58 -3.41
C LEU A 8 -17.50 3.65 -4.91
N TRP A 9 -18.56 3.62 -5.73
CA TRP A 9 -18.47 3.81 -7.17
C TRP A 9 -17.83 5.14 -7.56
N THR A 10 -18.23 6.26 -6.95
CA THR A 10 -17.64 7.59 -7.24
C THR A 10 -16.16 7.61 -6.93
N SER A 11 -15.74 6.97 -5.83
CA SER A 11 -14.32 6.84 -5.49
C SER A 11 -13.57 5.87 -6.40
N CYS A 12 -14.25 4.86 -6.98
CA CYS A 12 -13.68 4.01 -8.00
C CYS A 12 -13.50 4.78 -9.32
N VAL A 13 -14.48 5.60 -9.71
CA VAL A 13 -14.45 6.45 -10.91
C VAL A 13 -13.36 7.54 -10.82
N SER A 14 -12.98 8.01 -9.63
CA SER A 14 -11.83 8.92 -9.49
C SER A 14 -10.49 8.25 -9.81
N THR A 15 -10.47 6.92 -10.00
CA THR A 15 -9.28 6.15 -10.39
C THR A 15 -9.08 6.01 -11.89
N LEU A 16 -10.02 6.51 -12.70
CA LEU A 16 -9.93 6.46 -14.15
C LEU A 16 -8.77 7.32 -14.68
N GLY A 17 -8.21 6.90 -15.82
CA GLY A 17 -7.13 7.56 -16.50
C GLY A 17 -6.15 6.58 -17.14
N THR A 18 -5.29 7.11 -18.00
CA THR A 18 -4.09 6.39 -18.45
C THR A 18 -2.93 6.78 -17.55
N TYR A 19 -2.11 5.82 -17.16
CA TYR A 19 -0.95 6.02 -16.30
C TYR A 19 0.27 5.31 -16.89
N GLN A 20 1.42 5.97 -16.86
CA GLN A 20 2.70 5.42 -17.31
C GLN A 20 3.61 5.18 -16.11
N GLY A 21 4.39 4.12 -16.16
CA GLY A 21 5.17 3.72 -15.00
C GLY A 21 6.09 2.53 -15.21
N ASN A 22 6.49 1.94 -14.09
CA ASN A 22 7.25 0.69 -14.05
C ASN A 22 6.55 -0.32 -13.15
N ARG A 23 6.45 -1.56 -13.63
CA ARG A 23 6.15 -2.75 -12.82
C ARG A 23 7.47 -3.33 -12.33
N SER A 24 7.52 -3.69 -11.05
CA SER A 24 8.68 -4.31 -10.40
C SER A 24 8.20 -5.54 -9.64
N ARG A 25 8.71 -6.72 -10.00
CA ARG A 25 8.43 -7.98 -9.28
C ARG A 25 9.54 -8.26 -8.29
N TYR A 26 9.16 -8.58 -7.07
CA TYR A 26 10.06 -8.95 -5.98
C TYR A 26 9.72 -10.35 -5.47
N ASN A 27 10.74 -11.09 -5.06
CA ASN A 27 10.54 -12.34 -4.35
C ASN A 27 10.19 -12.13 -2.87
N ALA A 28 9.94 -13.22 -2.15
CA ALA A 28 9.59 -13.23 -0.73
C ALA A 28 10.70 -12.69 0.22
N LEU A 29 11.89 -12.39 -0.29
CA LEU A 29 13.00 -11.75 0.44
C LEU A 29 13.20 -10.29 0.03
N GLY A 30 12.27 -9.72 -0.75
CA GLY A 30 12.31 -8.32 -1.20
C GLY A 30 13.37 -8.05 -2.27
N VAL A 31 13.95 -9.09 -2.88
CA VAL A 31 14.93 -8.92 -3.96
C VAL A 31 14.16 -8.69 -5.26
N LEU A 32 14.55 -7.63 -6.00
CA LEU A 32 13.99 -7.31 -7.31
C LEU A 32 14.40 -8.38 -8.33
N GLU A 33 13.42 -9.06 -8.92
CA GLU A 33 13.64 -10.10 -9.94
C GLU A 33 13.46 -9.54 -11.36
N GLU A 34 12.46 -8.69 -11.54
CA GLU A 34 12.09 -8.18 -12.85
C GLU A 34 11.62 -6.72 -12.72
N ARG A 35 12.00 -5.89 -13.70
CA ARG A 35 11.48 -4.53 -13.85
C ARG A 35 11.18 -4.27 -15.32
N LYS A 36 9.97 -3.81 -15.58
CA LYS A 36 9.50 -3.47 -16.92
C LYS A 36 8.71 -2.17 -16.92
N ARG A 37 8.80 -1.45 -18.04
CA ARG A 37 7.92 -0.30 -18.30
C ARG A 37 6.51 -0.80 -18.55
N CYS A 38 5.53 -0.09 -18.02
CA CYS A 38 4.15 -0.45 -18.16
C CYS A 38 3.24 0.77 -18.35
N THR A 39 2.11 0.53 -19.01
CA THR A 39 0.97 1.44 -19.04
C THR A 39 -0.19 0.79 -18.28
N LEU A 40 -0.66 1.48 -17.26
CA LEU A 40 -1.87 1.13 -16.51
C LEU A 40 -3.00 2.02 -17.03
N LYS A 41 -4.03 1.44 -17.64
CA LYS A 41 -5.20 2.15 -18.14
C LYS A 41 -6.42 1.76 -17.32
N SER A 42 -7.10 2.73 -16.73
CA SER A 42 -8.38 2.55 -16.04
C SER A 42 -9.46 3.34 -16.79
N GLN A 43 -10.47 2.67 -17.31
CA GLN A 43 -11.53 3.28 -18.14
C GLN A 43 -12.90 2.70 -17.81
N LEU A 44 -13.97 3.46 -18.06
CA LEU A 44 -15.31 2.92 -17.98
C LEU A 44 -15.55 1.89 -19.09
N CYS A 45 -16.13 0.76 -18.73
CA CYS A 45 -16.67 -0.20 -19.69
C CYS A 45 -17.95 0.35 -20.31
N SER A 46 -18.29 -0.14 -21.51
CA SER A 46 -19.67 -0.04 -21.99
C SER A 46 -20.60 -0.72 -20.98
N PRO A 47 -21.73 -0.08 -20.60
CA PRO A 47 -22.68 -0.69 -19.68
C PRO A 47 -23.16 -2.04 -20.19
N VAL A 48 -23.24 -3.03 -19.30
CA VAL A 48 -23.72 -4.37 -19.65
C VAL A 48 -25.13 -4.55 -19.13
N THR A 49 -26.08 -4.88 -20.01
CA THR A 49 -27.45 -5.24 -19.59
C THR A 49 -27.46 -6.66 -19.05
N ILE A 50 -27.88 -6.84 -17.79
CA ILE A 50 -27.79 -8.11 -17.07
C ILE A 50 -29.11 -8.85 -16.92
N ASP A 51 -30.25 -8.23 -17.26
CA ASP A 51 -31.55 -8.88 -17.17
C ASP A 51 -32.53 -8.43 -18.27
N THR A 52 -33.65 -9.14 -18.38
CA THR A 52 -34.73 -8.84 -19.33
C THR A 52 -35.51 -7.57 -18.99
N LYS A 53 -35.26 -6.95 -17.83
CA LYS A 53 -35.86 -5.68 -17.41
C LYS A 53 -35.04 -4.47 -17.89
N GLY A 54 -33.88 -4.70 -18.49
CA GLY A 54 -33.00 -3.66 -19.00
C GLY A 54 -32.06 -3.08 -17.94
N THR A 55 -31.85 -3.76 -16.80
CA THR A 55 -30.91 -3.32 -15.77
C THR A 55 -29.48 -3.32 -16.34
N THR A 56 -28.81 -2.17 -16.31
CA THR A 56 -27.42 -2.00 -16.78
C THR A 56 -26.46 -1.88 -15.62
N LEU A 57 -25.33 -2.59 -15.68
CA LEU A 57 -24.21 -2.41 -14.75
C LEU A 57 -23.12 -1.56 -15.39
N ASN A 58 -22.63 -0.59 -14.63
CA ASN A 58 -21.40 0.11 -14.97
C ASN A 58 -20.21 -0.73 -14.50
N GLY A 59 -19.13 -0.72 -15.28
CA GLY A 59 -17.88 -1.39 -14.92
C GLY A 59 -16.69 -0.49 -15.14
N VAL A 60 -15.63 -0.70 -14.36
CA VAL A 60 -14.31 -0.13 -14.59
C VAL A 60 -13.39 -1.24 -15.10
N GLU A 61 -12.84 -1.03 -16.29
CA GLU A 61 -11.80 -1.87 -16.87
C GLU A 61 -10.43 -1.29 -16.51
N THR A 62 -9.62 -2.09 -15.82
CA THR A 62 -8.21 -1.81 -15.58
C THR A 62 -7.36 -2.76 -16.43
N THR A 63 -6.49 -2.19 -17.26
CA THR A 63 -5.54 -2.94 -18.10
C THR A 63 -4.12 -2.54 -17.75
N LEU A 64 -3.28 -3.52 -17.44
CA LEU A 64 -1.83 -3.37 -17.33
C LEU A 64 -1.18 -3.97 -18.57
N SER A 65 -0.44 -3.13 -19.30
CA SER A 65 0.30 -3.52 -20.49
C SER A 65 1.78 -3.23 -20.31
N GLU A 66 2.63 -4.13 -20.76
CA GLU A 66 4.08 -3.96 -20.77
C GLU A 66 4.55 -3.54 -22.16
N GLU A 67 5.58 -2.69 -22.24
CA GLU A 67 6.17 -2.35 -23.54
C GLU A 67 6.82 -3.59 -24.19
N PRO A 68 6.60 -3.86 -25.50
CA PRO A 68 5.92 -3.02 -26.48
C PRO A 68 4.47 -3.45 -26.76
N PHE A 69 3.55 -3.27 -25.81
CA PHE A 69 2.09 -3.45 -25.93
C PHE A 69 1.53 -4.86 -25.74
N GLN A 70 2.20 -5.72 -24.98
CA GLN A 70 1.57 -6.98 -24.53
C GLN A 70 0.68 -6.70 -23.31
N ILE A 71 -0.63 -6.96 -23.44
CA ILE A 71 -1.56 -6.92 -22.30
C ILE A 71 -1.24 -8.11 -21.40
N GLU A 72 -0.83 -7.85 -20.17
CA GLU A 72 -0.56 -8.90 -19.20
C GLU A 72 -1.72 -9.11 -18.23
N GLU A 73 -2.29 -8.02 -17.73
CA GLU A 73 -3.41 -8.06 -16.79
C GLU A 73 -4.56 -7.26 -17.38
N LYS A 74 -5.72 -7.89 -17.47
CA LYS A 74 -6.97 -7.21 -17.77
C LYS A 74 -7.98 -7.59 -16.71
N ARG A 75 -8.58 -6.58 -16.09
CA ARG A 75 -9.58 -6.76 -15.05
C ARG A 75 -10.76 -5.84 -15.31
N VAL A 76 -11.95 -6.36 -15.11
CA VAL A 76 -13.18 -5.57 -15.06
C VAL A 76 -13.76 -5.74 -13.66
N VAL A 77 -14.19 -4.63 -13.07
CA VAL A 77 -14.92 -4.62 -11.79
C VAL A 77 -16.23 -3.88 -12.02
N TYR A 78 -17.34 -4.56 -11.76
CA TYR A 78 -18.67 -3.96 -11.84
C TYR A 78 -19.05 -3.26 -10.53
N GLU A 79 -19.96 -2.28 -10.62
CA GLU A 79 -20.38 -1.45 -9.49
C GLU A 79 -20.86 -2.27 -8.27
N ASP A 80 -21.62 -3.34 -8.52
CA ASP A 80 -22.15 -4.27 -7.52
C ASP A 80 -21.12 -5.27 -7.00
N GLU A 81 -20.02 -5.48 -7.73
CA GLU A 81 -18.94 -6.38 -7.34
C GLU A 81 -17.90 -5.73 -6.41
N ILE A 82 -17.83 -4.40 -6.33
CA ILE A 82 -16.79 -3.70 -5.54
C ILE A 82 -16.78 -4.21 -4.09
N GLU A 83 -17.95 -4.27 -3.45
CA GLU A 83 -18.07 -4.76 -2.07
C GLU A 83 -17.82 -6.27 -1.98
N ALA A 84 -18.31 -7.06 -2.94
CA ALA A 84 -18.12 -8.51 -2.98
C ALA A 84 -16.64 -8.90 -3.16
N LEU A 85 -15.88 -8.09 -3.88
CA LEU A 85 -14.44 -8.22 -4.08
C LEU A 85 -13.62 -7.60 -2.93
N GLY A 86 -14.29 -7.08 -1.89
CA GLY A 86 -13.66 -6.54 -0.69
C GLY A 86 -12.86 -5.25 -0.92
N TYR A 87 -13.21 -4.47 -1.94
CA TYR A 87 -12.56 -3.20 -2.25
C TYR A 87 -13.10 -2.07 -1.38
N VAL A 88 -12.18 -1.27 -0.84
CA VAL A 88 -12.49 -0.04 -0.11
C VAL A 88 -11.61 1.10 -0.60
N TYR A 89 -12.20 2.29 -0.62
CA TYR A 89 -11.57 3.51 -1.10
C TYR A 89 -11.53 4.54 0.03
N PHE A 90 -10.38 5.17 0.19
CA PHE A 90 -10.16 6.24 1.15
C PHE A 90 -9.92 7.56 0.41
N GLU A 91 -10.41 8.66 0.99
CA GLU A 91 -10.09 10.03 0.57
C GLU A 91 -10.21 10.20 -0.97
N GLN A 92 -11.38 9.87 -1.53
CA GLN A 92 -11.65 10.00 -2.98
C GLN A 92 -10.66 9.22 -3.87
N GLY A 93 -10.22 8.05 -3.41
CA GLY A 93 -9.31 7.18 -4.16
C GLY A 93 -7.83 7.50 -3.95
N ALA A 94 -7.48 8.37 -2.99
CA ALA A 94 -6.09 8.57 -2.60
C ALA A 94 -5.46 7.30 -2.01
N ALA A 95 -6.27 6.39 -1.45
CA ALA A 95 -5.84 5.03 -1.18
C ALA A 95 -6.95 4.02 -1.48
N VAL A 96 -6.55 2.82 -1.93
CA VAL A 96 -7.45 1.71 -2.26
C VAL A 96 -6.89 0.43 -1.66
N SER A 97 -7.71 -0.30 -0.92
CA SER A 97 -7.37 -1.64 -0.40
C SER A 97 -8.38 -2.63 -0.95
N GLY A 98 -7.92 -3.72 -1.56
CA GLY A 98 -8.76 -4.75 -2.13
C GLY A 98 -8.16 -6.14 -1.90
N GLY A 99 -8.99 -7.17 -1.89
CA GLY A 99 -8.57 -8.53 -1.62
C GLY A 99 -9.74 -9.40 -1.18
N PRO A 100 -9.52 -10.71 -0.97
CA PRO A 100 -10.60 -11.60 -0.61
C PRO A 100 -11.28 -11.19 0.70
N LEU A 101 -12.56 -11.53 0.82
CA LEU A 101 -13.30 -11.43 2.08
C LEU A 101 -12.91 -12.53 3.08
N GLN A 102 -12.35 -13.63 2.57
CA GLN A 102 -12.04 -14.86 3.31
C GLN A 102 -10.74 -15.46 2.77
N THR A 103 -9.80 -15.80 3.65
CA THR A 103 -8.50 -16.39 3.27
C THR A 103 -8.42 -17.90 3.45
N HIS A 104 -9.42 -18.50 4.11
CA HIS A 104 -9.52 -19.94 4.32
C HIS A 104 -10.89 -20.47 3.87
N ILE A 105 -10.92 -21.61 3.18
CA ILE A 105 -12.16 -22.34 2.88
C ILE A 105 -12.07 -23.71 3.53
N MET A 106 -13.02 -24.04 4.40
CA MET A 106 -13.04 -25.31 5.15
C MET A 106 -11.78 -25.56 6.00
N GLY A 107 -11.06 -24.50 6.39
CA GLY A 107 -9.84 -24.57 7.17
C GLY A 107 -8.55 -24.53 6.34
N ASP A 108 -8.62 -24.72 5.03
CA ASP A 108 -7.47 -24.68 4.15
C ASP A 108 -7.25 -23.26 3.59
N PRO A 109 -6.01 -22.76 3.54
CA PRO A 109 -5.71 -21.49 2.90
C PRO A 109 -6.04 -21.58 1.41
N VAL A 110 -6.65 -20.53 0.87
CA VAL A 110 -6.83 -20.40 -0.58
C VAL A 110 -5.78 -19.49 -1.18
N ARG A 111 -5.44 -19.72 -2.45
CA ARG A 111 -4.61 -18.75 -3.18
C ARG A 111 -5.34 -17.41 -3.21
N PHE A 112 -4.69 -16.35 -2.73
CA PHE A 112 -5.28 -15.01 -2.83
C PHE A 112 -4.25 -13.91 -3.04
N LYS A 113 -4.76 -12.77 -3.50
CA LYS A 113 -3.99 -11.53 -3.67
C LYS A 113 -4.64 -10.41 -2.87
N VAL A 114 -3.81 -9.61 -2.22
CA VAL A 114 -4.20 -8.33 -1.64
C VAL A 114 -3.56 -7.22 -2.44
N GLU A 115 -4.36 -6.22 -2.76
CA GLU A 115 -3.95 -5.05 -3.52
C GLU A 115 -4.05 -3.80 -2.64
N HIS A 116 -2.97 -3.04 -2.61
CA HIS A 116 -2.87 -1.78 -1.90
C HIS A 116 -2.37 -0.70 -2.87
N THR A 117 -3.22 0.27 -3.15
CA THR A 117 -2.85 1.45 -3.93
C THR A 117 -2.78 2.65 -2.99
N ILE A 118 -1.65 3.37 -3.01
CA ILE A 118 -1.50 4.69 -2.37
C ILE A 118 -1.18 5.69 -3.46
N ARG A 119 -1.88 6.82 -3.47
CA ARG A 119 -1.66 7.96 -4.35
C ARG A 119 -1.28 9.18 -3.55
N VAL A 120 -0.38 9.97 -4.11
CA VAL A 120 0.18 11.16 -3.48
C VAL A 120 0.14 12.29 -4.49
N LEU A 121 -0.37 13.44 -4.09
CA LEU A 121 -0.16 14.67 -4.83
C LEU A 121 1.28 15.12 -4.53
N ASN A 122 2.14 15.11 -5.53
CA ASN A 122 3.48 15.65 -5.35
C ASN A 122 3.45 17.19 -5.34
N ASN A 123 4.55 17.82 -4.93
CA ASN A 123 4.67 19.29 -4.89
C ASN A 123 4.49 19.98 -6.26
N SER A 124 4.58 19.21 -7.35
CA SER A 124 4.33 19.68 -8.71
C SER A 124 2.87 19.48 -9.14
N LEU A 125 1.98 19.12 -8.19
CA LEU A 125 0.55 18.84 -8.40
C LEU A 125 0.25 17.64 -9.31
N PHE A 126 1.26 16.82 -9.60
CA PHE A 126 1.04 15.54 -10.28
C PHE A 126 0.68 14.48 -9.25
N LEU A 127 -0.41 13.76 -9.53
CA LEU A 127 -0.74 12.55 -8.80
C LEU A 127 0.31 11.48 -9.15
N CYS A 128 1.09 10.98 -8.21
CA CYS A 128 1.84 9.75 -8.39
C CYS A 128 1.18 8.63 -7.59
N GLY A 129 1.34 7.40 -8.03
CA GLY A 129 0.74 6.24 -7.38
C GLY A 129 1.68 5.06 -7.27
N ALA A 130 1.48 4.27 -6.23
CA ALA A 130 2.09 2.97 -6.05
C ALA A 130 0.97 1.95 -5.78
N ARG A 131 0.82 0.98 -6.68
CA ARG A 131 -0.05 -0.20 -6.52
C ARG A 131 0.85 -1.38 -6.14
N VAL A 132 0.66 -1.92 -4.94
CA VAL A 132 1.38 -3.07 -4.40
C VAL A 132 0.42 -4.25 -4.35
N ILE A 133 0.82 -5.37 -4.95
CA ILE A 133 0.05 -6.61 -4.98
C ILE A 133 0.85 -7.66 -4.22
N VAL A 134 0.22 -8.28 -3.22
CA VAL A 134 0.81 -9.30 -2.37
C VAL A 134 0.06 -10.60 -2.61
N GLY A 135 0.74 -11.60 -3.18
CA GLY A 135 0.17 -12.89 -3.53
C GLY A 135 0.64 -14.01 -2.60
N TYR A 136 -0.31 -14.79 -2.11
CA TYR A 136 -0.08 -16.04 -1.41
C TYR A 136 -0.50 -17.22 -2.28
N ASP A 137 0.26 -18.31 -2.24
CA ASP A 137 -0.09 -19.55 -2.94
C ASP A 137 -1.17 -20.36 -2.19
N SER A 138 -1.49 -21.56 -2.68
CA SER A 138 -2.48 -22.45 -2.07
C SER A 138 -2.03 -23.08 -0.75
N GLU A 139 -0.76 -22.93 -0.35
CA GLU A 139 -0.26 -23.36 0.96
C GLU A 139 -0.22 -22.19 1.96
N GLY A 140 -0.70 -21.02 1.52
CA GLY A 140 -0.66 -19.78 2.27
C GLY A 140 0.73 -19.16 2.35
N GLN A 141 1.70 -19.58 1.53
CA GLN A 141 3.06 -19.02 1.54
C GLN A 141 3.11 -17.74 0.69
N LEU A 142 3.85 -16.74 1.16
CA LEU A 142 4.12 -15.52 0.39
C LEU A 142 4.90 -15.91 -0.88
N HIS A 143 4.27 -15.72 -2.03
CA HIS A 143 4.78 -16.18 -3.31
C HIS A 143 5.18 -15.04 -4.24
N GLU A 144 4.44 -13.94 -4.22
CA GLU A 144 4.58 -12.87 -5.21
C GLU A 144 4.42 -11.50 -4.55
N VAL A 145 5.32 -10.56 -4.85
CA VAL A 145 5.16 -9.15 -4.52
C VAL A 145 5.40 -8.31 -5.77
N ASP A 146 4.34 -7.73 -6.30
CA ASP A 146 4.38 -6.85 -7.47
C ASP A 146 4.17 -5.41 -7.04
N VAL A 147 4.97 -4.49 -7.56
CA VAL A 147 4.85 -3.05 -7.33
C VAL A 147 4.76 -2.32 -8.67
N VAL A 148 3.63 -1.69 -8.94
CA VAL A 148 3.45 -0.78 -10.08
C VAL A 148 3.52 0.66 -9.58
N ARG A 149 4.58 1.37 -9.95
CA ARG A 149 4.73 2.81 -9.68
C ARG A 149 4.41 3.59 -10.94
N TYR A 150 3.53 4.57 -10.85
CA TYR A 150 2.98 5.24 -12.03
C TYR A 150 2.67 6.72 -11.80
N ILE A 151 2.58 7.45 -12.90
CA ILE A 151 2.05 8.82 -13.00
C ILE A 151 0.99 8.89 -14.11
N PRO A 152 0.09 9.88 -14.10
CA PRO A 152 -0.82 10.16 -15.21
C PRO A 152 -0.07 10.24 -16.54
N GLY A 153 -0.55 9.47 -17.51
CA GLY A 153 0.02 9.26 -18.83
C GLY A 153 -0.55 10.16 -19.92
N ASP A 154 -1.61 10.92 -19.65
CA ASP A 154 -2.14 11.98 -20.54
C ASP A 154 -1.18 13.17 -20.55
N SER A 155 -0.02 12.88 -21.11
CA SER A 155 1.13 13.74 -21.23
C SER A 155 1.22 14.31 -22.65
N ASP A 156 0.16 14.24 -23.45
CA ASP A 156 0.04 15.10 -24.64
C ASP A 156 0.15 16.58 -24.23
N ASP A 157 -0.27 16.92 -23.01
CA ASP A 157 0.02 18.22 -22.39
C ASP A 157 1.48 18.37 -21.94
N LEU A 158 2.21 17.32 -21.56
CA LEU A 158 3.66 17.42 -21.32
C LEU A 158 4.43 17.53 -22.62
N ALA A 159 4.05 16.82 -23.69
CA ALA A 159 4.64 16.94 -25.02
C ALA A 159 4.40 18.35 -25.59
N ASN A 160 3.19 18.89 -25.44
CA ASN A 160 2.81 20.22 -25.92
C ASN A 160 3.06 21.37 -24.93
N SER A 161 3.37 21.09 -23.65
CA SER A 161 3.73 22.17 -22.72
C SER A 161 5.04 22.80 -23.17
N ARG A 162 5.06 24.14 -23.16
CA ARG A 162 6.26 24.97 -23.32
C ARG A 162 7.24 24.84 -22.14
N ALA A 163 7.07 23.84 -21.27
CA ALA A 163 8.03 23.57 -20.22
C ALA A 163 9.40 23.25 -20.87
N PRO A 164 10.50 23.88 -20.40
CA PRO A 164 11.83 23.62 -20.94
C PRO A 164 12.15 22.13 -20.82
N ALA A 165 12.85 21.58 -21.83
CA ALA A 165 13.19 20.15 -21.91
C ALA A 165 13.86 19.61 -20.63
N SER A 166 14.56 20.46 -19.88
CA SER A 166 15.13 20.14 -18.57
C SER A 166 14.10 19.76 -17.49
N LYS A 167 12.89 20.35 -17.51
CA LYS A 167 11.79 19.97 -16.61
C LYS A 167 11.07 18.69 -17.05
N LYS A 168 11.03 18.39 -18.35
CA LYS A 168 10.48 17.12 -18.87
C LYS A 168 11.41 15.95 -18.54
N LEU A 169 12.72 16.17 -18.65
CA LEU A 169 13.76 15.21 -18.26
C LEU A 169 13.82 14.98 -16.75
N SER A 170 13.55 16.00 -15.90
CA SER A 170 13.54 15.80 -14.45
C SER A 170 12.31 15.00 -13.96
N LEU A 171 11.15 15.16 -14.60
CA LEU A 171 9.94 14.40 -14.25
C LEU A 171 10.07 12.92 -14.64
N LEU A 172 10.64 12.66 -15.83
CA LEU A 172 10.97 11.31 -16.25
C LEU A 172 12.13 10.75 -15.42
N SER A 173 13.10 11.57 -15.01
CA SER A 173 14.15 11.15 -14.10
C SER A 173 13.56 10.67 -12.80
N ASP A 174 12.57 11.31 -12.18
CA ASP A 174 12.05 10.85 -10.88
C ASP A 174 11.38 9.46 -10.94
N ILE A 175 10.94 9.01 -12.11
CA ILE A 175 10.48 7.63 -12.36
C ILE A 175 11.64 6.71 -12.81
N LEU A 176 12.71 7.29 -13.36
CA LEU A 176 13.95 6.65 -13.83
C LEU A 176 15.13 6.69 -12.81
N VAL A 177 15.04 7.38 -11.66
CA VAL A 177 16.23 7.76 -10.84
C VAL A 177 16.80 6.58 -10.06
N GLU A 178 16.19 5.41 -10.06
CA GLU A 178 16.94 4.22 -9.63
C GLU A 178 18.07 3.83 -10.63
N ALA A 179 18.17 4.44 -11.82
CA ALA A 179 19.23 4.16 -12.80
C ALA A 179 20.36 5.22 -12.89
N VAL A 180 20.28 6.38 -12.23
CA VAL A 180 21.32 7.43 -12.35
C VAL A 180 21.69 7.97 -10.98
N GLY A 181 22.85 7.56 -10.47
CA GLY A 181 23.36 7.87 -9.14
C GLY A 181 23.83 9.31 -8.91
N TYR A 182 23.03 10.33 -9.25
CA TYR A 182 23.34 11.72 -8.88
C TYR A 182 22.09 12.52 -8.46
N GLN A 183 22.12 12.94 -7.19
CA GLN A 183 21.39 14.01 -6.50
C GLN A 183 19.85 14.08 -6.51
N GLU A 184 19.29 13.97 -5.29
CA GLU A 184 18.16 14.73 -4.75
C GLU A 184 16.79 14.63 -5.43
N SER A 185 16.37 13.45 -5.92
CA SER A 185 14.94 13.18 -6.09
C SER A 185 14.42 12.21 -5.03
N PHE A 186 13.33 12.59 -4.37
CA PHE A 186 12.71 11.82 -3.28
C PHE A 186 12.22 10.42 -3.72
N ALA A 187 12.05 10.19 -5.02
CA ALA A 187 11.72 8.88 -5.58
C ALA A 187 12.89 7.87 -5.55
N ALA A 188 14.10 8.32 -5.21
CA ALA A 188 15.31 7.50 -5.12
C ALA A 188 15.55 6.87 -3.73
N PHE A 189 14.75 7.23 -2.73
CA PHE A 189 14.94 6.68 -1.39
C PHE A 189 14.59 5.19 -1.40
N CYS A 190 15.60 4.33 -1.34
CA CYS A 190 15.36 2.94 -0.94
C CYS A 190 14.75 2.98 0.46
N ALA A 191 13.68 2.21 0.70
CA ALA A 191 13.26 1.96 2.06
C ALA A 191 14.46 1.37 2.81
N THR A 192 14.95 2.06 3.84
CA THR A 192 16.03 1.54 4.68
C THR A 192 15.53 1.46 6.12
N PRO A 193 16.08 0.54 6.94
CA PRO A 193 15.71 0.48 8.34
C PRO A 193 15.93 1.84 9.03
N LYS A 194 17.03 2.53 8.69
CA LYS A 194 17.35 3.85 9.24
C LYS A 194 16.30 4.92 8.93
N LEU A 195 15.78 4.96 7.71
CA LEU A 195 14.74 5.92 7.34
C LEU A 195 13.41 5.60 8.04
N GLN A 196 13.09 4.32 8.20
CA GLN A 196 11.89 3.88 8.92
C GLN A 196 12.02 4.07 10.44
N SER A 197 13.23 4.06 11.00
CA SER A 197 13.47 4.18 12.44
C SER A 197 13.01 5.51 13.01
N GLY A 198 12.29 5.43 14.12
CA GLY A 198 11.76 6.58 14.83
C GLY A 198 10.37 6.33 15.36
N ARG A 199 9.77 7.40 15.88
CA ARG A 199 8.37 7.42 16.28
C ARG A 199 7.58 8.17 15.21
N TRP A 200 6.56 7.54 14.68
CA TRP A 200 5.61 8.06 13.72
C TRP A 200 4.27 8.24 14.43
N ILE A 201 3.63 9.38 14.23
CA ILE A 201 2.30 9.66 14.77
C ILE A 201 1.49 10.23 13.63
N GLY A 202 0.24 9.80 13.53
CA GLY A 202 -0.64 10.23 12.46
C GLY A 202 -2.09 10.03 12.76
N GLU A 203 -2.89 10.35 11.77
CA GLU A 203 -4.33 10.17 11.78
C GLU A 203 -4.80 9.72 10.40
N GLY A 204 -6.03 9.22 10.35
CA GLY A 204 -6.66 8.82 9.12
C GLY A 204 -8.00 8.15 9.40
N ALA A 205 -8.26 7.10 8.63
CA ALA A 205 -9.57 6.50 8.53
C ALA A 205 -9.50 4.96 8.55
N ALA A 206 -10.53 4.32 9.09
CA ALA A 206 -10.79 2.89 8.92
C ALA A 206 -12.18 2.64 8.33
N ILE A 207 -12.27 1.61 7.51
CA ILE A 207 -13.52 1.13 6.89
C ILE A 207 -13.70 -0.34 7.28
N PHE A 208 -14.89 -0.67 7.79
CA PHE A 208 -15.27 -2.01 8.24
C PHE A 208 -16.33 -2.57 7.26
N PRO A 209 -16.22 -3.81 6.78
CA PRO A 209 -17.21 -4.40 5.88
C PRO A 209 -18.61 -4.47 6.50
N GLU A 210 -18.69 -4.78 7.79
CA GLU A 210 -19.98 -4.98 8.47
C GLU A 210 -20.64 -3.67 8.93
N LYS A 211 -19.94 -2.53 8.82
CA LYS A 211 -20.44 -1.24 9.29
C LYS A 211 -20.45 -0.21 8.16
N LYS A 212 -21.58 0.47 8.01
CA LYS A 212 -21.68 1.56 7.03
C LYS A 212 -20.86 2.77 7.51
N GLY A 213 -19.91 3.19 6.69
CA GLY A 213 -19.20 4.46 6.84
C GLY A 213 -17.71 4.33 7.17
N THR A 214 -17.10 5.49 7.41
CA THR A 214 -15.67 5.66 7.64
C THR A 214 -15.44 6.18 9.05
N TYR A 215 -14.48 5.60 9.76
CA TYR A 215 -14.21 5.89 11.17
C TYR A 215 -12.85 6.56 11.32
N ALA A 216 -12.78 7.64 12.09
CA ALA A 216 -11.51 8.28 12.40
C ALA A 216 -10.60 7.32 13.19
N VAL A 217 -9.32 7.30 12.83
CA VAL A 217 -8.27 6.52 13.48
C VAL A 217 -7.09 7.42 13.82
N LYS A 218 -6.57 7.29 15.04
CA LYS A 218 -5.28 7.84 15.44
C LYS A 218 -4.25 6.72 15.43
N SER A 219 -3.11 6.96 14.78
CA SER A 219 -2.02 5.99 14.67
C SER A 219 -0.78 6.45 15.42
N SER A 220 -0.10 5.51 16.06
CA SER A 220 1.25 5.69 16.59
C SER A 220 2.08 4.46 16.26
N CYS A 221 3.18 4.62 15.55
CA CYS A 221 4.11 3.54 15.23
C CYS A 221 5.53 3.90 15.69
N LYS A 222 6.19 3.02 16.40
CA LYS A 222 7.60 3.15 16.79
C LYS A 222 8.38 2.01 16.15
N PHE A 223 9.23 2.35 15.19
CA PHE A 223 10.22 1.43 14.62
C PHE A 223 11.57 1.68 15.28
N VAL A 224 12.18 0.63 15.81
CA VAL A 224 13.51 0.66 16.42
C VAL A 224 14.41 -0.23 15.56
N ALA A 225 15.49 0.36 15.06
CA ALA A 225 16.63 -0.37 14.51
C ALA A 225 17.88 0.09 15.26
N ASP A 226 18.45 -0.80 16.07
CA ASP A 226 19.69 -0.55 16.80
C ASP A 226 20.61 -1.78 16.78
N VAL A 227 21.72 -1.70 17.51
CA VAL A 227 22.72 -2.79 17.58
C VAL A 227 22.16 -4.10 18.15
N SER A 228 21.03 -4.06 18.86
CA SER A 228 20.35 -5.19 19.47
C SER A 228 19.33 -5.84 18.52
N GLY A 229 19.12 -5.28 17.34
CA GLY A 229 18.21 -5.79 16.31
C GLY A 229 17.08 -4.82 15.95
N PHE A 230 15.95 -5.39 15.52
CA PHE A 230 14.79 -4.63 15.07
C PHE A 230 13.56 -4.89 15.94
N ALA A 231 12.75 -3.86 16.15
CA ALA A 231 11.45 -3.98 16.81
C ALA A 231 10.45 -2.97 16.24
N ILE A 232 9.19 -3.37 16.18
CA ILE A 232 8.07 -2.53 15.76
C ILE A 232 7.03 -2.55 16.87
N VAL A 233 6.58 -1.38 17.32
CA VAL A 233 5.42 -1.26 18.20
C VAL A 233 4.48 -0.29 17.54
N MET A 234 3.29 -0.75 17.17
CA MET A 234 2.26 0.08 16.55
C MET A 234 0.97 0.02 17.35
N SER A 235 0.23 1.11 17.36
CA SER A 235 -1.14 1.15 17.84
C SER A 235 -2.02 2.00 16.93
N GLU A 236 -3.25 1.53 16.75
CA GLU A 236 -4.33 2.24 16.06
C GLU A 236 -5.51 2.36 17.01
N LYS A 237 -5.92 3.59 17.27
CA LYS A 237 -7.05 3.88 18.15
C LYS A 237 -8.18 4.47 17.32
N SER A 238 -9.30 3.75 17.26
CA SER A 238 -10.55 4.25 16.73
C SER A 238 -11.47 4.67 17.87
N GLU A 239 -12.24 5.75 17.68
CA GLU A 239 -13.22 6.20 18.67
C GLU A 239 -14.29 5.14 18.98
N THR A 240 -14.57 4.25 18.02
CA THR A 240 -15.69 3.30 18.11
C THR A 240 -15.27 1.85 18.41
N GLN A 241 -13.99 1.49 18.20
CA GLN A 241 -13.50 0.11 18.29
C GLN A 241 -12.41 -0.07 19.36
N GLY A 242 -12.05 1.00 20.08
CA GLY A 242 -10.97 0.96 21.06
C GLY A 242 -9.59 1.07 20.43
N GLU A 243 -8.57 0.67 21.17
CA GLU A 243 -7.17 0.71 20.74
C GLU A 243 -6.68 -0.70 20.40
N ILE A 244 -6.26 -0.89 19.17
CA ILE A 244 -5.56 -2.09 18.70
C ILE A 244 -4.08 -1.80 18.85
N THR A 245 -3.35 -2.63 19.60
CA THR A 245 -1.90 -2.54 19.73
C THR A 245 -1.27 -3.81 19.17
N PHE A 246 -0.19 -3.64 18.40
CA PHE A 246 0.57 -4.74 17.83
C PHE A 246 2.06 -4.51 18.05
N GLY A 247 2.75 -5.58 18.46
CA GLY A 247 4.18 -5.55 18.76
C GLY A 247 4.92 -6.67 18.04
N LEU A 248 5.97 -6.31 17.30
CA LEU A 248 6.98 -7.21 16.76
C LEU A 248 8.29 -6.96 17.47
N HIS A 249 8.91 -8.03 17.96
CA HIS A 249 10.18 -7.97 18.66
C HIS A 249 11.17 -8.94 18.02
N LEU A 250 12.44 -8.84 18.43
CA LEU A 250 13.49 -9.78 18.02
C LEU A 250 13.66 -9.87 16.50
N GLY A 251 13.44 -8.77 15.78
CA GLY A 251 13.61 -8.74 14.35
C GLY A 251 15.06 -8.99 13.97
N LYS A 252 15.27 -9.85 12.97
CA LYS A 252 16.57 -10.21 12.42
C LYS A 252 16.59 -9.89 10.94
N LYS A 253 17.76 -9.49 10.46
CA LYS A 253 17.96 -9.21 9.04
C LYS A 253 18.02 -10.55 8.30
N ASP A 254 17.04 -10.81 7.44
CA ASP A 254 17.02 -11.99 6.56
C ASP A 254 17.86 -11.71 5.30
N SER A 255 17.79 -10.48 4.79
CA SER A 255 18.54 -10.00 3.63
C SER A 255 18.76 -8.48 3.70
N GLU A 256 19.45 -7.89 2.73
CA GLU A 256 19.52 -6.42 2.58
C GLU A 256 18.14 -5.75 2.44
N HIS A 257 17.14 -6.50 1.98
CA HIS A 257 15.80 -6.02 1.66
C HIS A 257 14.71 -6.63 2.54
N ALA A 258 15.06 -7.45 3.53
CA ALA A 258 14.09 -8.16 4.37
C ALA A 258 14.53 -8.22 5.83
N ILE A 259 13.56 -7.98 6.72
CA ILE A 259 13.69 -8.18 8.15
C ILE A 259 12.59 -9.15 8.60
N GLY A 260 12.98 -10.33 9.07
CA GLY A 260 12.08 -11.30 9.67
C GLY A 260 11.85 -10.97 11.14
N PHE A 261 10.59 -11.04 11.59
CA PHE A 261 10.19 -10.84 12.97
C PHE A 261 9.50 -12.10 13.49
N GLN A 262 9.86 -12.48 14.71
CA GLN A 262 9.02 -13.37 15.49
C GLN A 262 7.95 -12.52 16.16
N SER A 263 6.69 -12.89 15.95
CA SER A 263 5.58 -12.18 16.55
C SER A 263 5.67 -12.27 18.07
N ALA A 264 5.56 -11.13 18.76
CA ALA A 264 5.47 -11.13 20.22
C ALA A 264 4.04 -11.45 20.65
N GLN A 265 3.82 -11.69 21.95
CA GLN A 265 2.48 -11.84 22.56
C GLN A 265 1.75 -13.18 22.24
N GLY A 266 2.49 -14.28 22.08
CA GLY A 266 1.90 -15.62 21.96
C GLY A 266 1.41 -16.00 20.56
N ARG A 267 1.61 -15.12 19.57
CA ARG A 267 1.44 -15.43 18.15
C ARG A 267 2.61 -16.27 17.66
N THR A 268 2.33 -17.27 16.83
CA THR A 268 3.34 -18.26 16.42
C THR A 268 3.88 -18.01 15.01
N HIS A 269 3.23 -17.14 14.23
CA HIS A 269 3.62 -16.91 12.84
C HIS A 269 4.74 -15.87 12.68
N GLU A 270 5.56 -16.09 11.66
CA GLU A 270 6.61 -15.17 11.25
C GLU A 270 6.02 -14.04 10.38
N VAL A 271 6.42 -12.81 10.69
CA VAL A 271 6.07 -11.63 9.92
C VAL A 271 7.34 -11.07 9.30
N ARG A 272 7.29 -10.67 8.04
CA ARG A 272 8.43 -10.11 7.34
C ARG A 272 8.15 -8.67 6.89
N MET A 273 9.13 -7.81 7.13
CA MET A 273 9.17 -6.46 6.57
C MET A 273 10.08 -6.48 5.34
N LEU A 274 9.50 -6.22 4.16
CA LEU A 274 10.23 -6.02 2.92
C LEU A 274 10.47 -4.52 2.69
N LEU A 275 11.70 -4.20 2.33
CA LEU A 275 12.19 -2.86 2.04
C LEU A 275 12.33 -2.71 0.53
N LEU A 276 11.29 -2.19 -0.11
CA LEU A 276 11.16 -2.13 -1.57
C LEU A 276 11.67 -0.79 -2.12
N GLY A 277 11.84 -0.73 -3.43
CA GLY A 277 12.25 0.50 -4.12
C GLY A 277 11.26 1.65 -3.96
N GLY A 278 11.75 2.89 -4.06
CA GLY A 278 10.92 4.11 -4.03
C GLY A 278 10.25 4.41 -2.68
N GLY A 279 10.85 3.97 -1.57
CA GLY A 279 10.39 4.30 -0.21
C GLY A 279 9.24 3.44 0.29
N ILE A 280 8.89 2.38 -0.44
CA ILE A 280 7.81 1.47 -0.10
C ILE A 280 8.31 0.39 0.86
N CYS A 281 7.56 0.15 1.93
CA CYS A 281 7.73 -1.01 2.79
C CYS A 281 6.46 -1.85 2.76
N LEU A 282 6.63 -3.17 2.76
CA LEU A 282 5.56 -4.15 2.94
C LEU A 282 5.81 -4.89 4.24
N LEU A 283 4.82 -4.94 5.14
CA LEU A 283 4.86 -5.77 6.34
C LEU A 283 3.73 -6.80 6.25
N CYS A 284 4.08 -8.07 6.16
CA CYS A 284 3.11 -9.13 5.94
C CYS A 284 3.59 -10.48 6.53
N PRO A 285 2.69 -11.42 6.85
CA PRO A 285 3.09 -12.76 7.24
C PRO A 285 3.87 -13.44 6.10
N THR A 286 4.85 -14.29 6.45
CA THR A 286 5.54 -15.13 5.45
C THR A 286 4.68 -16.31 5.03
N ARG A 287 3.84 -16.77 5.96
CA ARG A 287 2.77 -17.73 5.75
C ARG A 287 1.51 -17.27 6.46
N ILE A 288 0.36 -17.37 5.80
CA ILE A 288 -0.94 -17.06 6.39
C ILE A 288 -1.15 -17.92 7.64
N PRO A 289 -1.36 -17.30 8.81
CA PRO A 289 -1.54 -18.05 10.03
C PRO A 289 -2.93 -18.69 10.11
N GLU A 290 -2.97 -19.89 10.65
CA GLU A 290 -4.22 -20.56 11.00
C GLU A 290 -4.69 -20.10 12.38
N LYS A 291 -5.98 -19.77 12.50
CA LYS A 291 -6.63 -19.45 13.80
C LYS A 291 -6.00 -18.29 14.57
N GLU A 292 -5.21 -17.45 13.90
CA GLU A 292 -4.67 -16.21 14.46
C GLU A 292 -5.01 -15.04 13.54
N SER A 293 -5.29 -13.88 14.14
CA SER A 293 -5.45 -12.65 13.37
C SER A 293 -4.12 -12.18 12.77
N PHE A 294 -4.20 -11.60 11.58
CA PHE A 294 -3.04 -11.06 10.89
C PHE A 294 -3.42 -9.82 10.09
N PHE A 295 -2.41 -9.17 9.49
CA PHE A 295 -2.63 -8.05 8.60
C PHE A 295 -1.58 -8.03 7.49
N ILE A 296 -1.91 -7.29 6.45
CA ILE A 296 -0.98 -6.92 5.37
C ILE A 296 -0.93 -5.40 5.36
N GLU A 297 0.27 -4.85 5.51
CA GLU A 297 0.51 -3.41 5.56
C GLU A 297 1.42 -3.00 4.41
N VAL A 298 1.03 -1.95 3.70
CA VAL A 298 1.90 -1.20 2.81
C VAL A 298 2.10 0.20 3.39
N SER A 299 3.36 0.60 3.55
CA SER A 299 3.69 2.00 3.85
C SER A 299 4.56 2.59 2.76
N TRP A 300 4.38 3.88 2.51
CA TRP A 300 5.14 4.63 1.52
C TRP A 300 5.68 5.91 2.16
N LEU A 301 7.00 6.02 2.25
CA LEU A 301 7.67 7.27 2.60
C LEU A 301 7.48 8.26 1.45
N THR A 302 6.72 9.32 1.71
CA THR A 302 6.56 10.41 0.74
C THR A 302 7.72 11.40 0.86
N ASP A 303 8.31 11.49 2.05
CA ASP A 303 9.62 12.10 2.29
C ASP A 303 10.26 11.51 3.58
N GLN A 304 11.35 12.10 4.06
CA GLN A 304 12.08 11.60 5.25
C GLN A 304 11.32 11.75 6.58
N PHE A 305 10.27 12.57 6.60
CA PHE A 305 9.45 12.88 7.78
C PHE A 305 7.98 12.52 7.61
N HIS A 306 7.50 12.24 6.40
CA HIS A 306 6.11 11.91 6.13
C HIS A 306 5.99 10.55 5.46
N ARG A 307 4.98 9.79 5.89
CA ARG A 307 4.62 8.54 5.25
C ARG A 307 3.12 8.33 5.26
N LYS A 308 2.67 7.55 4.29
CA LYS A 308 1.30 7.02 4.23
C LYS A 308 1.34 5.54 4.55
N ARG A 309 0.32 5.02 5.23
CA ARG A 309 0.23 3.61 5.63
C ARG A 309 -1.17 3.11 5.34
N LEU A 310 -1.26 1.96 4.67
CA LEU A 310 -2.50 1.29 4.32
C LEU A 310 -2.42 -0.14 4.83
N ILE A 311 -3.38 -0.54 5.66
CA ILE A 311 -3.38 -1.83 6.33
C ILE A 311 -4.70 -2.53 6.05
N ARG A 312 -4.65 -3.83 5.72
CA ARG A 312 -5.82 -4.71 5.68
C ARG A 312 -5.71 -5.77 6.76
N TYR A 313 -6.70 -5.83 7.62
CA TYR A 313 -6.76 -6.73 8.77
C TYR A 313 -7.66 -7.93 8.50
N TYR A 314 -7.20 -9.10 8.94
CA TYR A 314 -7.95 -10.35 8.95
C TYR A 314 -8.08 -10.85 10.38
N ASP A 315 -9.26 -11.33 10.74
CA ASP A 315 -9.50 -11.94 12.04
C ASP A 315 -8.95 -13.37 12.12
N GLU A 316 -9.15 -14.03 13.26
CA GLU A 316 -8.68 -15.40 13.52
C GLU A 316 -9.33 -16.44 12.61
N SER A 317 -10.49 -16.13 12.00
CA SER A 317 -11.14 -17.00 11.01
C SER A 317 -10.62 -16.77 9.58
N GLY A 318 -9.70 -15.82 9.39
CA GLY A 318 -9.24 -15.40 8.07
C GLY A 318 -10.25 -14.52 7.33
N ARG A 319 -11.26 -13.98 8.02
CA ARG A 319 -12.21 -13.02 7.43
C ARG A 319 -11.62 -11.63 7.45
N TRP A 320 -11.79 -10.90 6.37
CA TRP A 320 -11.43 -9.48 6.33
C TRP A 320 -12.27 -8.72 7.37
N SER A 321 -11.61 -8.08 8.33
CA SER A 321 -12.26 -7.39 9.43
C SER A 321 -12.36 -5.89 9.22
N HIS A 322 -11.32 -5.26 8.65
CA HIS A 322 -11.31 -3.85 8.27
C HIS A 322 -10.05 -3.49 7.48
N SER A 323 -10.04 -2.30 6.88
CA SER A 323 -8.81 -1.67 6.41
C SER A 323 -8.65 -0.29 7.04
N SER A 324 -7.43 0.15 7.27
CA SER A 324 -7.10 1.50 7.74
C SER A 324 -6.11 2.19 6.82
N PHE A 325 -6.28 3.49 6.64
CA PHE A 325 -5.38 4.36 5.89
C PHE A 325 -4.98 5.54 6.78
N THR A 326 -3.68 5.77 6.97
CA THR A 326 -3.17 6.81 7.85
C THR A 326 -2.07 7.64 7.18
N ASN A 327 -2.04 8.92 7.54
CA ASN A 327 -1.01 9.87 7.20
C ASN A 327 -0.18 10.14 8.46
N GLU A 328 1.11 9.82 8.44
CA GLU A 328 1.96 9.85 9.63
C GLU A 328 3.17 10.77 9.46
N THR A 329 3.49 11.52 10.52
CA THR A 329 4.68 12.36 10.62
C THR A 329 5.65 11.79 11.64
N LYS A 330 6.92 11.74 11.24
CA LYS A 330 8.04 11.36 12.09
C LYS A 330 8.27 12.42 13.16
N GLN A 331 8.21 11.97 14.40
CA GLN A 331 8.46 12.81 15.55
C GLN A 331 9.97 13.01 15.71
N PRO A 332 10.41 14.24 16.04
CA PRO A 332 11.82 14.48 16.34
C PRO A 332 12.24 13.63 17.54
N PRO A 333 13.52 13.20 17.59
CA PRO A 333 14.03 12.48 18.75
C PRO A 333 13.83 13.34 20.00
N LYS A 334 13.27 12.75 21.06
CA LYS A 334 13.17 13.44 22.35
C LYS A 334 14.59 13.81 22.79
N GLN A 335 14.90 15.09 22.83
CA GLN A 335 16.14 15.56 23.42
C GLN A 335 16.15 15.09 24.87
N LYS A 336 17.09 14.21 25.24
CA LYS A 336 17.35 13.94 26.65
C LYS A 336 17.79 15.28 27.23
N LYS A 337 16.99 15.88 28.12
CA LYS A 337 17.45 17.00 28.94
C LYS A 337 18.69 16.51 29.69
N LEU A 338 19.86 16.91 29.22
CA LEU A 338 21.10 16.78 29.98
C LEU A 338 20.96 17.75 31.15
N THR A 339 20.44 17.26 32.27
CA THR A 339 20.58 17.95 33.55
C THR A 339 22.06 17.91 33.90
N PHE A 340 22.78 18.99 33.60
CA PHE A 340 24.07 19.24 34.20
C PHE A 340 23.84 19.57 35.66
N THR A 341 24.17 18.63 36.55
CA THR A 341 24.31 18.93 37.96
C THR A 341 25.60 19.75 38.10
N SER A 342 25.47 21.04 38.37
CA SER A 342 26.61 21.87 38.77
C SER A 342 27.22 21.30 40.05
N ILE A 343 28.51 20.98 40.00
CA ILE A 343 29.33 20.50 41.13
C ILE A 343 29.72 21.69 42.00
#